data_AF-A0A959MWR4-F1
#
_entry.id   AF-A0A959MWR4-F1
#
_cell.length_a   1.000
_cell.length_b   1.000
_cell.length_c   1.000
_cell.angle_alpha   90.00
_cell.angle_beta   90.00
_cell.angle_gamma   90.00
#
_symmetry.space_group_name_H-M   'P 1'
#
loop_
_entity.id
_entity.type
_entity.pdbx_description
1 polymer ?
#
loop_
_entity_poly.entity_id
_entity_poly.type
_entity_poly.pdbx_seq_one_letter_code
_entity_poly.pdbx_strand_id
1 'polypeptide(L)'
;MNKFIFLSIIWVLFLTSCRQSKNEDAEPKEDALPDPEVEYLEENLSEDKSPLDSITIEKSENGNDFSFTIVLEYFDTTSHDISNIREGLIDGKDFWGTDGDVPAKQIKKFLLKINNERINIDPDIYKNFYNPRIDPTSMGAFWGNNSESVFVFMNGSDGAGAYSVVWSLQKNGSSSYSVNYDYLYFQFNQ
;
A
#
# COMPACT_ATOMS: atom_id res chain seq x y z
N MET A 1 -73.71 30.95 4.99
CA MET A 1 -75.15 30.91 5.33
C MET A 1 -75.72 29.58 4.86
N ASN A 2 -76.43 28.91 5.78
CA ASN A 2 -76.99 27.57 5.71
C ASN A 2 -77.92 27.29 4.53
N LYS A 3 -77.85 26.07 3.96
CA LYS A 3 -78.99 25.18 3.62
C LYS A 3 -78.51 23.72 3.72
N PHE A 4 -78.80 23.01 4.81
CA PHE A 4 -79.96 22.12 5.05
C PHE A 4 -80.09 20.89 4.11
N ILE A 5 -79.75 19.72 4.67
CA ILE A 5 -80.48 18.44 4.73
C ILE A 5 -80.80 17.70 3.42
N PHE A 6 -80.37 16.43 3.33
CA PHE A 6 -81.26 15.27 3.12
C PHE A 6 -80.59 13.96 3.61
N LEU A 7 -81.23 13.31 4.58
CA LEU A 7 -81.05 11.90 4.97
C LEU A 7 -82.02 11.04 4.14
N SER A 8 -81.60 9.87 3.66
CA SER A 8 -82.38 8.62 3.55
C SER A 8 -81.57 7.56 2.78
N ILE A 9 -80.95 6.59 3.46
CA ILE A 9 -81.38 5.17 3.58
C ILE A 9 -81.54 4.47 2.23
N ILE A 10 -80.61 3.55 1.90
CA ILE A 10 -80.90 2.24 1.28
C ILE A 10 -79.96 1.20 1.93
N TRP A 11 -80.57 0.23 2.59
CA TRP A 11 -79.97 -1.03 3.03
C TRP A 11 -80.03 -2.03 1.87
N VAL A 12 -78.90 -2.66 1.53
CA VAL A 12 -78.90 -4.00 0.92
C VAL A 12 -77.73 -4.77 1.54
N LEU A 13 -78.05 -5.69 2.45
CA LEU A 13 -77.21 -6.82 2.84
C LEU A 13 -77.54 -7.97 1.90
N PHE A 14 -76.53 -8.72 1.42
CA PHE A 14 -76.64 -10.19 1.28
C PHE A 14 -75.24 -10.83 1.12
N LEU A 15 -74.82 -11.52 2.19
CA LEU A 15 -74.04 -12.78 2.31
C LEU A 15 -72.80 -13.00 1.44
N THR A 16 -71.60 -13.19 2.01
CA THR A 16 -71.05 -14.46 2.55
C THR A 16 -69.62 -14.11 3.01
N SER A 17 -68.96 -14.58 4.08
CA SER A 17 -68.92 -15.88 4.75
C SER A 17 -68.36 -15.72 6.19
N CYS A 18 -68.87 -16.54 7.11
CA CYS A 18 -68.30 -17.08 8.35
C CYS A 18 -66.76 -17.16 8.43
N ARG A 19 -66.05 -17.17 9.58
CA ARG A 19 -66.37 -17.36 11.02
C ARG A 19 -65.05 -17.32 11.84
N GLN A 20 -65.11 -16.73 13.05
CA GLN A 20 -64.39 -16.96 14.35
C GLN A 20 -62.99 -17.66 14.39
N SER A 21 -62.08 -17.38 15.33
CA SER A 21 -62.25 -17.04 16.76
C SER A 21 -60.99 -16.43 17.41
N LYS A 22 -61.22 -15.83 18.58
CA LYS A 22 -60.30 -15.42 19.66
C LYS A 22 -59.13 -16.38 19.94
N ASN A 23 -58.05 -15.85 20.52
CA ASN A 23 -57.58 -16.17 21.89
C ASN A 23 -56.55 -15.12 22.37
N GLU A 24 -56.71 -14.68 23.63
CA GLU A 24 -55.70 -14.00 24.44
C GLU A 24 -54.68 -15.04 24.91
N ASP A 25 -53.38 -14.74 24.78
CA ASP A 25 -52.31 -15.32 25.60
C ASP A 25 -51.15 -14.32 25.65
N ALA A 26 -50.54 -14.21 26.83
CA ALA A 26 -49.59 -13.19 27.25
C ALA A 26 -48.21 -13.28 26.57
N GLU A 27 -47.49 -12.14 26.62
CA GLU A 27 -46.19 -11.80 26.03
C GLU A 27 -45.10 -12.91 26.02
N PRO A 28 -44.18 -12.80 25.06
CA PRO A 28 -42.82 -12.44 25.47
C PRO A 28 -42.34 -11.17 24.78
N LYS A 29 -41.64 -10.34 25.55
CA LYS A 29 -40.93 -9.14 25.07
C LYS A 29 -40.06 -9.51 23.90
N GLU A 30 -40.32 -8.89 22.76
CA GLU A 30 -39.43 -8.91 21.61
C GLU A 30 -38.19 -8.08 22.00
N ASP A 31 -37.09 -8.77 22.24
CA ASP A 31 -35.79 -8.14 22.47
C ASP A 31 -35.48 -7.27 21.25
N ALA A 32 -35.39 -5.96 21.47
CA ALA A 32 -35.02 -5.01 20.44
C ALA A 32 -33.69 -5.44 19.82
N LEU A 33 -33.71 -5.75 18.52
CA LEU A 33 -32.51 -5.97 17.72
C LEU A 33 -31.60 -4.76 17.91
N PRO A 34 -30.33 -4.93 18.31
CA PRO A 34 -29.41 -3.81 18.37
C PRO A 34 -29.24 -3.23 16.95
N ASP A 35 -29.25 -1.91 16.89
CA ASP A 35 -29.00 -1.09 15.71
C ASP A 35 -27.72 -1.57 14.99
N PRO A 36 -27.75 -1.96 13.70
CA PRO A 36 -26.57 -2.47 13.00
C PRO A 36 -25.53 -1.38 12.67
N GLU A 37 -25.75 -0.14 13.06
CA GLU A 37 -24.77 0.93 12.94
C GLU A 37 -24.18 1.25 14.32
N VAL A 38 -22.97 0.73 14.58
CA VAL A 38 -21.79 1.33 15.25
C VAL A 38 -20.99 0.23 15.97
N GLU A 39 -20.39 -0.69 15.21
CA GLU A 39 -19.29 -1.55 15.70
C GLU A 39 -18.37 -1.95 14.55
N TYR A 40 -17.75 -0.97 13.89
CA TYR A 40 -16.62 -1.23 12.97
C TYR A 40 -15.66 -0.03 12.92
N LEU A 41 -15.27 0.51 14.06
CA LEU A 41 -14.08 1.34 14.16
C LEU A 41 -13.45 1.09 15.53
N GLU A 42 -12.13 0.95 15.56
CA GLU A 42 -11.27 0.71 16.72
C GLU A 42 -10.93 -0.76 17.04
N GLU A 43 -10.38 -1.47 16.05
CA GLU A 43 -9.27 -2.38 16.34
C GLU A 43 -8.17 -2.16 15.30
N ASN A 44 -6.92 -2.18 15.76
CA ASN A 44 -5.65 -1.91 15.04
C ASN A 44 -5.09 -0.49 15.15
N LEU A 45 -5.08 0.08 16.35
CA LEU A 45 -3.99 0.97 16.76
C LEU A 45 -2.83 0.11 17.28
N SER A 46 -1.65 0.26 16.65
CA SER A 46 -0.34 -0.33 17.00
C SER A 46 -0.06 -1.79 16.60
N GLU A 47 -0.28 -2.15 15.34
CA GLU A 47 0.61 -3.16 14.75
C GLU A 47 1.93 -2.48 14.37
N ASP A 48 3.01 -2.82 15.06
CA ASP A 48 4.35 -2.73 14.47
C ASP A 48 4.33 -3.60 13.22
N LYS A 49 4.00 -2.98 12.07
CA LYS A 49 3.92 -3.65 10.78
C LYS A 49 5.29 -4.23 10.50
N SER A 50 5.43 -5.52 10.80
CA SER A 50 6.63 -6.30 10.50
C SER A 50 7.01 -6.05 9.03
N PRO A 51 8.32 -5.99 8.73
CA PRO A 51 8.77 -5.73 7.37
C PRO A 51 8.10 -6.72 6.42
N LEU A 52 7.54 -6.20 5.33
CA LEU A 52 6.79 -7.00 4.37
C LEU A 52 7.72 -8.02 3.70
N ASP A 53 8.92 -7.57 3.35
CA ASP A 53 9.96 -8.40 2.76
C ASP A 53 11.33 -7.74 2.96
N SER A 54 12.39 -8.53 2.88
CA SER A 54 13.76 -8.03 2.88
C SER A 54 14.71 -9.03 2.22
N ILE A 55 15.73 -8.52 1.55
CA ILE A 55 16.82 -9.34 1.01
C ILE A 55 18.15 -8.69 1.35
N THR A 56 19.15 -9.53 1.59
CA THR A 56 20.53 -9.12 1.83
C THR A 56 21.43 -9.69 0.74
N ILE A 57 22.28 -8.84 0.16
CA ILE A 57 23.31 -9.23 -0.80
C ILE A 57 24.67 -9.00 -0.16
N GLU A 58 25.49 -10.04 -0.12
CA GLU A 58 26.84 -10.00 0.42
C GLU A 58 27.85 -10.36 -0.65
N LYS A 59 28.94 -9.60 -0.74
CA LYS A 59 30.05 -9.89 -1.65
C LYS A 59 31.38 -9.57 -1.01
N SER A 60 32.40 -10.34 -1.40
CA SER A 60 33.79 -10.10 -1.05
C SER A 60 34.65 -10.08 -2.30
N GLU A 61 35.52 -9.08 -2.43
CA GLU A 61 36.43 -8.91 -3.55
C GLU A 61 37.73 -8.25 -3.08
N ASN A 62 38.88 -8.82 -3.45
CA ASN A 62 40.22 -8.27 -3.15
C ASN A 62 40.45 -7.91 -1.66
N GLY A 63 39.83 -8.67 -0.74
CA GLY A 63 39.95 -8.43 0.70
C GLY A 63 39.01 -7.35 1.27
N ASN A 64 38.11 -6.80 0.45
CA ASN A 64 37.02 -5.94 0.88
C ASN A 64 35.70 -6.70 0.86
N ASP A 65 34.83 -6.42 1.81
CA ASP A 65 33.49 -6.99 1.94
C ASP A 65 32.42 -5.90 2.00
N PHE A 66 31.27 -6.19 1.40
CA PHE A 66 30.06 -5.41 1.65
C PHE A 66 28.86 -6.31 1.92
N SER A 67 27.92 -5.77 2.68
CA SER A 67 26.58 -6.32 2.87
C SER A 67 25.57 -5.21 2.64
N PHE A 68 24.64 -5.43 1.71
CA PHE A 68 23.57 -4.51 1.39
C PHE A 68 22.22 -5.17 1.66
N THR A 69 21.41 -4.59 2.54
CA THR A 69 20.05 -5.02 2.83
C THR A 69 19.06 -3.95 2.40
N ILE A 70 18.04 -4.36 1.66
CA ILE A 70 16.83 -3.57 1.39
C ILE A 70 15.67 -4.15 2.21
N VAL A 71 14.89 -3.27 2.82
CA VAL A 71 13.70 -3.64 3.60
C VAL A 71 12.48 -2.94 3.01
N LEU A 72 11.42 -3.70 2.78
CA LEU A 72 10.16 -3.20 2.24
C LEU A 72 9.07 -3.12 3.31
N GLU A 73 8.11 -2.25 3.07
CA GLU A 73 6.86 -2.19 3.83
C GLU A 73 5.69 -1.81 2.91
N TYR A 74 4.47 -1.95 3.42
CA TYR A 74 3.30 -1.45 2.72
C TYR A 74 3.35 0.07 2.63
N PHE A 75 2.92 0.62 1.50
CA PHE A 75 2.77 2.05 1.34
C PHE A 75 1.71 2.57 2.34
N ASP A 76 2.06 3.60 3.11
CA ASP A 76 1.16 4.21 4.09
C ASP A 76 0.58 5.50 3.51
N THR A 77 -0.67 5.43 3.04
CA THR A 77 -1.36 6.59 2.45
C THR A 77 -1.59 7.72 3.46
N THR A 78 -1.47 7.47 4.76
CA THR A 78 -1.63 8.50 5.80
C THR A 78 -0.35 9.31 6.02
N SER A 79 0.82 8.78 5.62
CA SER A 79 2.12 9.45 5.77
C SER A 79 2.58 10.21 4.53
N HIS A 80 1.81 10.18 3.44
CA HIS A 80 2.18 10.75 2.15
C HIS A 80 1.09 11.68 1.58
N ASP A 81 1.51 12.74 0.90
CA ASP A 81 0.61 13.55 0.08
C ASP A 81 0.46 12.92 -1.31
N ILE A 82 -0.71 12.37 -1.58
CA ILE A 82 -1.09 11.72 -2.84
C ILE A 82 -2.06 12.57 -3.67
N SER A 83 -2.27 13.84 -3.31
CA SER A 83 -3.24 14.71 -3.97
C SER A 83 -2.98 14.91 -5.47
N ASN A 84 -1.71 14.82 -5.89
CA ASN A 84 -1.25 15.02 -7.26
C ASN A 84 -0.70 13.73 -7.91
N ILE A 85 -1.18 12.56 -7.48
CA ILE A 85 -0.65 11.27 -7.96
C ILE A 85 -0.90 11.05 -9.45
N ARG A 86 -2.02 11.55 -9.98
CA ARG A 86 -2.35 11.45 -11.42
C ARG A 86 -1.47 12.37 -12.29
N GLU A 87 -0.88 13.39 -11.69
CA GLU A 87 0.09 14.28 -12.27
C GLU A 87 1.53 13.75 -12.13
N GLY A 88 1.71 12.57 -11.55
CA GLY A 88 3.02 11.91 -11.38
C GLY A 88 3.77 12.32 -10.11
N LEU A 89 3.06 12.84 -9.10
CA LEU A 89 3.68 13.35 -7.87
C LEU A 89 3.18 12.64 -6.61
N ILE A 90 4.12 12.28 -5.74
CA ILE A 90 3.88 11.89 -4.34
C ILE A 90 4.79 12.77 -3.48
N ASP A 91 4.25 13.37 -2.41
CA ASP A 91 4.94 14.37 -1.59
C ASP A 91 5.48 15.57 -2.41
N GLY A 92 4.78 15.92 -3.49
CA GLY A 92 5.21 16.96 -4.43
C GLY A 92 6.49 16.65 -5.20
N LYS A 93 6.93 15.39 -5.23
CA LYS A 93 8.11 14.92 -5.97
C LYS A 93 7.73 13.88 -7.02
N ASP A 94 8.49 13.83 -8.11
CA ASP A 94 8.41 12.76 -9.10
C ASP A 94 8.66 11.39 -8.43
N PHE A 95 7.95 10.36 -8.89
CA PHE A 95 8.09 9.00 -8.40
C PHE A 95 8.14 7.96 -9.53
N TRP A 96 8.49 6.72 -9.16
CA TRP A 96 8.50 5.56 -10.04
C TRP A 96 7.75 4.37 -9.43
N GLY A 97 7.25 3.47 -10.27
CA GLY A 97 6.65 2.20 -9.83
C GLY A 97 5.13 2.11 -9.91
N THR A 98 4.46 3.20 -10.28
CA THR A 98 3.04 3.20 -10.70
C THR A 98 2.83 4.21 -11.82
N ASP A 99 1.66 4.15 -12.47
CA ASP A 99 1.22 5.11 -13.50
C ASP A 99 -0.04 5.84 -13.01
N GLY A 100 0.12 6.59 -11.92
CA GLY A 100 -0.96 7.39 -11.30
C GLY A 100 -1.85 6.66 -10.30
N ASP A 101 -1.57 5.38 -10.04
CA ASP A 101 -2.22 4.60 -8.99
C ASP A 101 -1.46 4.69 -7.65
N VAL A 102 -2.18 4.55 -6.54
CA VAL A 102 -1.59 4.48 -5.20
C VAL A 102 -0.68 3.25 -5.12
N PRO A 103 0.60 3.40 -4.73
CA PRO A 103 1.50 2.26 -4.65
C PRO A 103 1.08 1.25 -3.58
N ALA A 104 1.46 -0.01 -3.77
CA ALA A 104 1.21 -1.06 -2.78
C ALA A 104 2.35 -1.18 -1.77
N LYS A 105 3.59 -0.98 -2.21
CA LYS A 105 4.81 -1.18 -1.40
C LYS A 105 5.79 -0.03 -1.57
N GLN A 106 6.55 0.23 -0.52
CA GLN A 106 7.63 1.21 -0.49
C GLN A 106 8.90 0.63 0.12
N ILE A 107 10.03 1.28 -0.17
CA ILE A 107 11.31 0.97 0.45
C ILE A 107 11.33 1.65 1.82
N LYS A 108 11.37 0.83 2.89
CA LYS A 108 11.49 1.32 4.27
C LYS A 108 12.88 1.86 4.55
N LYS A 109 13.92 1.11 4.17
CA LYS A 109 15.32 1.49 4.39
C LYS A 109 16.31 0.68 3.57
N PHE A 110 17.46 1.31 3.32
CA PHE A 110 18.70 0.64 2.95
C PHE A 110 19.62 0.50 4.17
N LEU A 111 20.32 -0.64 4.25
CA LEU A 111 21.39 -0.87 5.20
C LEU A 111 22.61 -1.29 4.41
N LEU A 112 23.64 -0.44 4.37
CA LEU A 112 24.91 -0.74 3.75
C LEU A 112 25.99 -0.88 4.83
N LYS A 113 26.77 -1.96 4.73
CA LYS A 113 28.03 -2.13 5.45
C LYS A 113 29.15 -2.35 4.44
N ILE A 114 30.27 -1.65 4.63
CA ILE A 114 31.51 -1.84 3.88
C ILE A 114 32.61 -2.12 4.91
N ASN A 115 33.29 -3.26 4.81
CA ASN A 115 34.33 -3.69 5.74
C ASN A 115 33.90 -3.59 7.22
N ASN A 116 32.71 -4.09 7.52
CA ASN A 116 32.01 -3.99 8.81
C ASN A 116 31.66 -2.57 9.30
N GLU A 117 31.95 -1.52 8.55
CA GLU A 117 31.54 -0.15 8.84
C GLU A 117 30.17 0.15 8.23
N ARG A 118 29.25 0.69 9.04
CA ARG A 118 27.92 1.07 8.57
C ARG A 118 28.00 2.41 7.82
N ILE A 119 27.50 2.40 6.59
CA ILE A 119 27.40 3.62 5.78
C ILE A 119 25.99 4.21 5.94
N ASN A 120 25.91 5.50 6.24
CA ASN A 120 24.63 6.20 6.30
C ASN A 120 24.19 6.58 4.87
N ILE A 121 22.97 6.19 4.50
CA ILE A 121 22.40 6.45 3.18
C ILE A 121 21.20 7.37 3.34
N ASP A 122 21.18 8.47 2.58
CA ASP A 122 20.07 9.41 2.59
C ASP A 122 18.80 8.77 2.01
N PRO A 123 17.67 8.74 2.74
CA PRO A 123 16.41 8.21 2.21
C PRO A 123 15.94 8.86 0.91
N ASP A 124 16.32 10.11 0.64
CA ASP A 124 15.91 10.82 -0.58
C ASP A 124 16.40 10.13 -1.87
N ILE A 125 17.41 9.27 -1.80
CA ILE A 125 17.89 8.52 -2.98
C ILE A 125 17.03 7.31 -3.35
N TYR A 126 16.17 6.82 -2.45
CA TYR A 126 15.37 5.61 -2.69
C TYR A 126 13.88 5.72 -2.37
N LYS A 127 13.45 6.71 -1.57
CA LYS A 127 12.09 6.74 -1.03
C LYS A 127 10.97 6.93 -2.07
N ASN A 128 11.30 7.47 -3.24
CA ASN A 128 10.36 7.71 -4.34
C ASN A 128 10.26 6.54 -5.34
N PHE A 129 10.91 5.41 -5.04
CA PHE A 129 10.87 4.19 -5.85
C PHE A 129 9.90 3.20 -5.22
N TYR A 130 8.70 3.09 -5.80
CA TYR A 130 7.64 2.25 -5.27
C TYR A 130 7.54 0.91 -6.00
N ASN A 131 6.77 0.00 -5.42
CA ASN A 131 6.58 -1.38 -5.91
C ASN A 131 7.89 -2.07 -6.34
N PRO A 132 8.95 -2.03 -5.51
CA PRO A 132 10.24 -2.63 -5.86
C PRO A 132 10.14 -4.15 -5.98
N ARG A 133 10.93 -4.73 -6.90
CA ARG A 133 11.09 -6.18 -7.02
C ARG A 133 12.47 -6.58 -6.53
N ILE A 134 12.51 -7.26 -5.38
CA ILE A 134 13.75 -7.61 -4.69
C ILE A 134 14.18 -9.07 -4.89
N ASP A 135 13.63 -9.74 -5.90
CA ASP A 135 14.00 -11.11 -6.24
C ASP A 135 15.37 -11.17 -6.95
N PRO A 136 16.06 -12.33 -6.96
CA PRO A 136 17.40 -12.46 -7.54
C PRO A 136 17.52 -12.16 -9.04
N THR A 137 16.40 -12.10 -9.78
CA THR A 137 16.39 -11.76 -11.22
C THR A 137 16.16 -10.27 -11.46
N SER A 138 15.58 -9.58 -10.48
CA SER A 138 15.24 -8.16 -10.56
C SER A 138 16.23 -7.26 -9.85
N MET A 139 17.14 -7.79 -9.03
CA MET A 139 18.03 -6.99 -8.23
C MET A 139 19.42 -7.62 -8.06
N GLY A 140 20.44 -6.78 -7.93
CA GLY A 140 21.78 -7.23 -7.58
C GLY A 140 22.67 -6.07 -7.14
N ALA A 141 23.81 -6.41 -6.53
CA ALA A 141 24.79 -5.43 -6.09
C ALA A 141 26.20 -5.88 -6.47
N PHE A 142 27.11 -4.95 -6.72
CA PHE A 142 28.50 -5.22 -7.11
C PHE A 142 29.43 -4.08 -6.66
N TRP A 143 30.70 -4.41 -6.51
CA TRP A 143 31.73 -3.38 -6.30
C TRP A 143 31.87 -2.53 -7.54
N GLY A 144 32.03 -1.22 -7.34
CA GLY A 144 32.65 -0.37 -8.33
C GLY A 144 34.16 -0.41 -8.24
N ASN A 145 34.80 0.31 -9.16
CA ASN A 145 36.25 0.39 -9.23
C ASN A 145 36.84 0.80 -7.87
N ASN A 146 37.93 0.13 -7.48
CA ASN A 146 38.72 0.38 -6.26
C ASN A 146 38.03 0.06 -4.92
N SER A 147 36.89 -0.65 -4.90
CA SER A 147 36.18 -1.02 -3.65
C SER A 147 35.76 0.18 -2.76
N GLU A 148 35.63 1.37 -3.36
CA GLU A 148 35.19 2.59 -2.66
C GLU A 148 33.68 2.86 -2.85
N SER A 149 33.03 2.08 -3.73
CA SER A 149 31.64 2.26 -4.11
C SER A 149 30.93 0.92 -4.26
N VAL A 150 29.68 0.82 -3.82
CA VAL A 150 28.78 -0.28 -4.14
C VAL A 150 27.73 0.22 -5.12
N PHE A 151 27.58 -0.51 -6.23
CA PHE A 151 26.49 -0.29 -7.16
C PHE A 151 25.38 -1.29 -6.87
N VAL A 152 24.15 -0.81 -6.81
CA VAL A 152 22.95 -1.64 -6.64
C VAL A 152 22.04 -1.39 -7.83
N PHE A 153 21.70 -2.42 -8.59
CA PHE A 153 20.68 -2.33 -9.63
C PHE A 153 19.39 -2.98 -9.14
N MET A 154 18.25 -2.42 -9.56
CA MET A 154 16.93 -2.99 -9.27
C MET A 154 15.94 -2.65 -10.38
N ASN A 155 15.08 -3.61 -10.72
CA ASN A 155 13.86 -3.39 -11.49
C ASN A 155 12.67 -3.28 -10.52
N GLY A 156 11.72 -2.39 -10.81
CA GLY A 156 10.50 -2.25 -10.02
C GLY A 156 9.27 -2.11 -10.90
N SER A 157 8.11 -2.44 -10.30
CA SER A 157 6.84 -2.67 -10.98
C SER A 157 6.89 -3.79 -12.04
N ASP A 158 5.74 -4.37 -12.36
CA ASP A 158 5.56 -5.43 -13.36
C ASP A 158 4.56 -5.04 -14.47
N GLY A 159 4.22 -3.75 -14.56
CA GLY A 159 3.26 -3.21 -15.52
C GLY A 159 3.53 -1.76 -15.89
N ALA A 160 2.48 -0.95 -15.95
CA ALA A 160 2.61 0.48 -16.18
C ALA A 160 3.40 1.15 -15.04
N GLY A 161 4.30 2.07 -15.40
CA GLY A 161 5.24 2.68 -14.45
C GLY A 161 6.43 1.79 -14.05
N ALA A 162 6.71 0.73 -14.82
CA ALA A 162 7.95 -0.05 -14.68
C ALA A 162 9.20 0.83 -14.81
N TYR A 163 10.23 0.46 -14.06
CA TYR A 163 11.50 1.17 -14.06
C TYR A 163 12.67 0.23 -13.77
N SER A 164 13.85 0.67 -14.21
CA SER A 164 15.15 0.16 -13.77
C SER A 164 15.93 1.28 -13.14
N VAL A 165 16.57 1.02 -12.00
CA VAL A 165 17.39 1.99 -11.28
C VAL A 165 18.74 1.39 -10.94
N VAL A 166 19.78 2.21 -11.00
CA VAL A 166 21.09 1.92 -10.43
C VAL A 166 21.44 2.99 -9.41
N TRP A 167 21.68 2.57 -8.18
CA TRP A 167 22.26 3.41 -7.14
C TRP A 167 23.77 3.25 -7.11
N SER A 168 24.48 4.36 -6.97
CA SER A 168 25.90 4.41 -6.62
C SER A 168 26.01 4.85 -5.17
N LEU A 169 26.51 3.96 -4.31
CA LEU A 169 26.61 4.19 -2.86
C LEU A 169 28.10 4.22 -2.48
N GLN A 170 28.59 5.39 -2.10
CA GLN A 170 30.01 5.59 -1.78
C GLN A 170 30.29 5.27 -0.31
N LYS A 171 31.50 4.78 -0.03
CA LYS A 171 31.98 4.53 1.34
C LYS A 171 31.96 5.78 2.22
N ASN A 172 32.09 6.97 1.65
CA ASN A 172 32.01 8.23 2.38
C ASN A 172 30.56 8.72 2.64
N GLY A 173 29.54 7.93 2.27
CA GLY A 173 28.12 8.27 2.42
C GLY A 173 27.52 9.07 1.26
N SER A 174 28.33 9.54 0.31
CA SER A 174 27.80 10.17 -0.91
C SER A 174 27.01 9.14 -1.72
N SER A 175 25.88 9.55 -2.27
CA SER A 175 25.04 8.64 -3.06
C SER A 175 24.38 9.36 -4.23
N SER A 176 24.13 8.60 -5.30
CA SER A 176 23.41 9.06 -6.48
C SER A 176 22.67 7.88 -7.10
N TYR A 177 21.76 8.17 -8.04
CA TYR A 177 21.08 7.15 -8.81
C TYR A 177 20.89 7.57 -10.26
N SER A 178 20.70 6.58 -11.12
CA SER A 178 20.26 6.74 -12.50
C SER A 178 19.05 5.84 -12.73
N VAL A 179 18.02 6.36 -13.38
CA VAL A 179 16.76 5.65 -13.64
C VAL A 179 16.48 5.60 -15.14
N ASN A 180 15.91 4.49 -15.59
CA ASN A 180 15.41 4.30 -16.94
C ASN A 180 14.00 3.70 -16.88
N TYR A 181 13.12 4.13 -17.80
CA TYR A 181 11.75 3.64 -17.93
C TYR A 181 11.66 2.36 -18.79
N ASP A 182 12.73 2.00 -19.51
CA ASP A 182 12.88 0.77 -20.26
C ASP A 182 13.84 -0.19 -19.51
N TYR A 183 13.41 -1.44 -19.35
CA TYR A 183 14.18 -2.49 -18.66
C TYR A 183 15.67 -2.48 -19.06
N LEU A 184 16.55 -2.18 -18.10
CA LEU A 184 17.99 -2.26 -18.31
C LEU A 184 18.43 -3.72 -18.17
N TYR A 185 18.77 -4.34 -19.30
CA TYR A 185 19.56 -5.57 -19.30
C TYR A 185 21.00 -5.22 -19.01
N PHE A 186 21.41 -5.25 -17.75
CA PHE A 186 22.82 -5.15 -17.40
C PHE A 186 23.53 -6.48 -17.72
N GLN A 187 24.30 -6.51 -18.81
CA GLN A 187 25.34 -7.53 -18.98
C GLN A 187 26.61 -7.05 -18.27
N PHE A 188 26.86 -7.58 -17.08
CA PHE A 188 28.16 -7.43 -16.43
C PHE A 188 29.09 -8.50 -17.01
N ASN A 189 29.98 -8.09 -17.92
CA ASN A 189 31.11 -8.94 -18.30
C ASN A 189 32.05 -9.02 -17.11
N GLN A 190 32.14 -10.21 -16.51
CA GLN A 190 33.13 -10.54 -15.48
C GLN A 190 34.51 -10.75 -16.11
#